data_AF-A0A165I416-F1
#
_entry.id   AF-A0A165I416-F1
#
_cell.length_a   1.000
_cell.length_b   1.000
_cell.length_c   1.000
_cell.angle_alpha   90.00
_cell.angle_beta   90.00
_cell.angle_gamma   90.00
#
_symmetry.space_group_name_H-M   'P 1'
#
loop_
_entity.id
_entity.type
_entity.pdbx_description
1 polymer ?
#
loop_
_entity_poly.entity_id
_entity_poly.type
_entity_poly.pdbx_seq_one_letter_code
_entity_poly.pdbx_strand_id
1 'polypeptide(L)'
;MLPFHDIILRIENGAGLFGKCTGWYGMVEAQGRGTLHCHMIIWVKGNPAPNQLRDLLNRDQDHFKRRMLEWLERLIHTELPGQTSIVKEPNGTLPMPKHDKDEINPRSVPSPDLQPFQENWCNLFQERVTDLVKCNNWHKHCATCWIHLRPSKPKTDEKCCMRIDGTTRAVSEIDIETGSILLRWLHPRINKYNDVIMFLLGCNMDIQYLGSGKASKATLYYIMDYITKPSLKVHTGLSALIYALEKNCNKYAQAVNTPEELVSKSLLTKIVNSMLSRMEMSLQQIMSFYVGRGDYYTQHQFARLNWGAVSAELHQFKDGANSQQPAPGASLDNSDMDKLLAEDSEVPIPVEEDPEAPSPQFLLLVV
;
A
#
# COMPACT_ATOMS: atom_id res chain seq x y z
N MET A 1 -10.99 -12.40 3.79
CA MET A 1 -9.77 -12.68 3.03
C MET A 1 -9.81 -14.03 2.34
N LEU A 2 -10.23 -15.15 2.97
CA LEU A 2 -10.55 -16.38 2.19
C LEU A 2 -11.58 -16.13 1.06
N PRO A 3 -12.71 -15.44 1.28
CA PRO A 3 -13.60 -15.06 0.17
C PRO A 3 -12.94 -14.16 -0.88
N PHE A 4 -11.97 -13.33 -0.48
CA PHE A 4 -11.25 -12.47 -1.42
C PHE A 4 -10.33 -13.30 -2.32
N HIS A 5 -9.57 -14.22 -1.74
CA HIS A 5 -8.74 -15.19 -2.45
C HIS A 5 -9.57 -16.11 -3.36
N ASP A 6 -10.62 -16.72 -2.83
CA ASP A 6 -11.36 -17.80 -3.49
C ASP A 6 -12.39 -17.28 -4.50
N ILE A 7 -13.05 -16.16 -4.21
CA ILE A 7 -14.17 -15.63 -5.01
C ILE A 7 -13.70 -14.48 -5.92
N ILE A 8 -12.97 -13.51 -5.36
CA ILE A 8 -12.57 -12.32 -6.12
C ILE A 8 -11.35 -12.63 -6.99
N LEU A 9 -10.27 -13.17 -6.40
CA LEU A 9 -9.03 -13.45 -7.15
C LEU A 9 -9.09 -14.79 -7.89
N ARG A 10 -9.82 -15.77 -7.33
CA ARG A 10 -9.90 -17.16 -7.82
C ARG A 10 -8.53 -17.78 -8.06
N ILE A 11 -7.60 -17.52 -7.15
CA ILE A 11 -6.24 -18.08 -7.24
C ILE A 11 -6.33 -19.61 -7.28
N GLU A 12 -5.55 -20.21 -8.18
CA GLU A 12 -5.56 -21.65 -8.51
C GLU A 12 -6.87 -22.17 -9.15
N ASN A 13 -7.94 -21.38 -9.15
CA ASN A 13 -9.27 -21.74 -9.62
C ASN A 13 -9.69 -20.99 -10.91
N GLY A 14 -8.72 -20.53 -11.70
CA GLY A 14 -8.93 -19.92 -13.02
C GLY A 14 -8.81 -18.40 -13.02
N ALA A 15 -9.64 -17.73 -13.84
CA ALA A 15 -9.70 -16.27 -13.91
C ALA A 15 -10.72 -15.73 -12.91
N GLY A 16 -10.27 -14.82 -12.05
CA GLY A 16 -11.09 -14.03 -11.14
C GLY A 16 -11.47 -12.67 -11.75
N LEU A 17 -11.89 -11.75 -10.88
CA LEU A 17 -12.31 -10.39 -11.23
C LEU A 17 -11.24 -9.65 -12.06
N PHE A 18 -9.98 -9.71 -11.63
CA PHE A 18 -8.86 -9.04 -12.30
C PHE A 18 -8.25 -9.87 -13.44
N GLY A 19 -8.83 -11.03 -13.78
CA GLY A 19 -8.22 -12.01 -14.68
C GLY A 19 -7.50 -13.14 -13.92
N LYS A 20 -6.59 -13.84 -14.60
CA LYS A 20 -5.84 -14.96 -14.00
C LYS A 20 -4.74 -14.43 -13.09
N CYS A 21 -4.95 -14.50 -11.78
CA CYS A 21 -3.95 -14.09 -10.80
C CYS A 21 -2.89 -15.18 -10.63
N THR A 22 -1.61 -14.81 -10.58
CA THR A 22 -0.46 -15.74 -10.41
C THR A 22 0.20 -15.65 -9.04
N GLY A 23 -0.18 -14.64 -8.26
CA GLY A 23 0.38 -14.38 -6.94
C GLY A 23 -0.35 -13.24 -6.27
N TRP A 24 -0.21 -13.16 -4.94
CA TRP A 24 -0.65 -12.03 -4.15
C TRP A 24 0.09 -11.95 -2.82
N TYR A 25 0.12 -10.75 -2.27
CA TYR A 25 0.67 -10.46 -0.95
C TYR A 25 -0.15 -9.33 -0.34
N GLY A 26 -0.72 -9.57 0.83
CA GLY A 26 -1.47 -8.59 1.60
C GLY A 26 -0.86 -8.42 2.97
N MET A 27 -0.72 -7.19 3.45
CA MET A 27 -0.31 -6.88 4.81
C MET A 27 -1.45 -6.18 5.52
N VAL A 28 -1.78 -6.62 6.73
CA VAL A 28 -2.83 -6.05 7.58
C VAL A 28 -2.17 -5.21 8.66
N GLU A 29 -2.56 -3.95 8.75
CA GLU A 29 -2.19 -3.08 9.86
C GLU A 29 -3.43 -2.51 10.55
N ALA A 30 -3.27 -2.15 11.82
CA ALA A 30 -4.28 -1.34 12.50
C ALA A 30 -4.00 0.14 12.28
N GLN A 31 -5.02 0.87 11.87
CA GLN A 31 -5.00 2.32 11.86
C GLN A 31 -5.56 2.87 13.17
N GLY A 32 -4.92 3.92 13.69
CA GLY A 32 -5.47 4.80 14.72
C GLY A 32 -6.29 4.09 15.81
N ARG A 33 -7.63 4.18 15.70
CA ARG A 33 -8.62 3.64 16.66
C ARG A 33 -8.79 2.11 16.61
N GLY A 34 -7.87 1.37 16.02
CA GLY A 34 -7.87 -0.10 15.96
C GLY A 34 -8.63 -0.69 14.77
N THR A 35 -9.03 0.11 13.78
CA THR A 35 -9.61 -0.45 12.55
C THR A 35 -8.53 -1.12 11.73
N LEU A 36 -8.78 -2.34 11.25
CA LEU A 36 -7.87 -3.03 10.37
C LEU A 36 -8.04 -2.54 8.94
N HIS A 37 -6.94 -2.41 8.24
CA HIS A 37 -6.89 -2.20 6.80
C HIS A 37 -5.76 -3.02 6.19
N CYS A 38 -5.88 -3.30 4.90
CA CYS A 38 -5.02 -4.22 4.19
C CYS A 38 -4.45 -3.58 2.92
N HIS A 39 -3.13 -3.52 2.84
CA HIS A 39 -2.40 -3.14 1.62
C HIS A 39 -2.06 -4.41 0.86
N MET A 40 -2.53 -4.52 -0.38
CA MET A 40 -2.38 -5.73 -1.18
C MET A 40 -1.75 -5.46 -2.54
N ILE A 41 -0.81 -6.33 -2.91
CA ILE A 41 -0.27 -6.45 -4.25
C ILE A 41 -0.82 -7.75 -4.84
N ILE A 42 -1.34 -7.67 -6.07
CA ILE A 42 -1.88 -8.80 -6.83
C ILE A 42 -1.13 -8.90 -8.15
N TRP A 43 -0.66 -10.09 -8.50
CA TRP A 43 0.00 -10.35 -9.77
C TRP A 43 -0.99 -10.94 -10.76
N VAL A 44 -1.10 -10.33 -11.93
CA VAL A 44 -2.04 -10.75 -12.98
C VAL A 44 -1.24 -11.28 -14.17
N LYS A 45 -1.58 -12.50 -14.61
CA LYS A 45 -0.94 -13.16 -15.76
C LYS A 45 -1.19 -12.35 -17.03
N GLY A 46 -0.15 -12.20 -17.84
CA GLY A 46 -0.24 -11.62 -19.19
C GLY A 46 -0.01 -10.12 -19.25
N ASN A 47 0.29 -9.46 -18.12
CA ASN A 47 0.74 -8.07 -18.16
C ASN A 47 2.19 -8.01 -18.73
N PRO A 48 2.50 -7.13 -19.70
CA PRO A 48 3.84 -6.98 -20.29
C PRO A 48 4.77 -6.15 -19.41
N ALA A 49 6.08 -6.47 -19.42
CA ALA A 49 7.07 -5.77 -18.59
C ALA A 49 6.95 -4.24 -18.77
N PRO A 50 7.21 -3.40 -17.75
CA PRO A 50 7.01 -1.95 -17.82
C PRO A 50 7.43 -1.29 -19.15
N ASN A 51 8.66 -1.56 -19.62
CA ASN A 51 9.15 -0.99 -20.88
C ASN A 51 8.37 -1.53 -22.09
N GLN A 52 8.10 -2.84 -22.12
CA GLN A 52 7.30 -3.48 -23.16
C GLN A 52 5.86 -2.97 -23.18
N LEU A 53 5.27 -2.74 -22.00
CA LEU A 53 3.92 -2.19 -21.86
C LEU A 53 3.87 -0.78 -22.46
N ARG A 54 4.85 0.06 -22.14
CA ARG A 54 4.96 1.41 -22.72
C ARG A 54 5.08 1.34 -24.25
N ASP A 55 5.93 0.45 -24.75
CA ASP A 55 6.09 0.24 -26.20
C ASP A 55 4.80 -0.23 -26.87
N LEU A 56 4.09 -1.18 -26.27
CA LEU A 56 2.81 -1.69 -26.79
C LEU A 56 1.73 -0.61 -26.76
N LEU A 57 1.63 0.16 -25.67
CA LEU A 57 0.71 1.28 -25.54
C LEU A 57 0.98 2.37 -26.57
N ASN A 58 2.23 2.55 -27.00
CA ASN A 58 2.62 3.54 -28.01
C ASN A 58 2.42 3.03 -29.44
N ARG A 59 2.82 1.77 -29.73
CA ARG A 59 2.81 1.18 -31.07
C ARG A 59 1.43 0.70 -31.53
N ASP A 60 0.60 0.20 -30.61
CA ASP A 60 -0.73 -0.36 -30.92
C ASP A 60 -1.83 0.42 -30.19
N GLN A 61 -2.15 1.59 -30.74
CA GLN A 61 -3.18 2.49 -30.21
C GLN A 61 -4.60 1.90 -30.37
N ASP A 62 -4.88 1.28 -31.51
CA ASP A 62 -6.24 0.92 -31.93
C ASP A 62 -6.74 -0.40 -31.33
N HIS A 63 -5.83 -1.30 -30.92
CA HIS A 63 -6.19 -2.61 -30.39
C HIS A 63 -5.68 -2.80 -28.96
N PHE A 64 -4.38 -2.73 -28.73
CA PHE A 64 -3.82 -3.00 -27.40
C PHE A 64 -4.21 -1.92 -26.39
N LYS A 65 -3.89 -0.65 -26.67
CA LYS A 65 -4.21 0.47 -25.77
C LYS A 65 -5.70 0.53 -25.47
N ARG A 66 -6.55 0.48 -26.49
CA ARG A 66 -8.01 0.52 -26.30
C ARG A 66 -8.50 -0.61 -25.40
N ARG A 67 -8.12 -1.87 -25.66
CA ARG A 67 -8.52 -3.01 -24.82
C ARG A 67 -8.03 -2.88 -23.38
N MET A 68 -6.82 -2.36 -23.19
CA MET A 68 -6.25 -2.17 -21.86
C MET A 68 -7.02 -1.10 -21.06
N LEU A 69 -7.30 0.05 -21.69
CA LEU A 69 -8.07 1.13 -21.05
C LEU A 69 -9.49 0.67 -20.74
N GLU A 70 -10.16 -0.02 -21.69
CA GLU A 70 -11.48 -0.62 -21.47
C GLU A 70 -11.48 -1.63 -20.31
N TRP A 71 -10.42 -2.45 -20.20
CA TRP A 71 -10.27 -3.39 -19.10
C TRP A 71 -10.10 -2.66 -17.75
N LEU A 72 -9.28 -1.62 -17.69
CA LEU A 72 -9.09 -0.83 -16.46
C LEU A 72 -10.35 -0.08 -16.05
N GLU A 73 -11.07 0.53 -17.00
CA GLU A 73 -12.33 1.24 -16.73
C GLU A 73 -13.46 0.31 -16.26
N ARG A 74 -13.42 -0.97 -16.62
CA ARG A 74 -14.35 -1.99 -16.08
C ARG A 74 -14.02 -2.42 -14.66
N LEU A 75 -12.80 -2.17 -14.19
CA LEU A 75 -12.34 -2.61 -12.88
C LEU A 75 -12.30 -1.47 -11.86
N ILE A 76 -11.94 -0.27 -12.32
CA ILE A 76 -11.65 0.88 -11.47
C ILE A 76 -12.65 1.98 -11.78
N HIS A 77 -13.62 2.11 -10.89
CA HIS A 77 -14.66 3.14 -10.93
C HIS A 77 -14.29 4.31 -10.04
N THR A 78 -14.72 5.50 -10.47
CA THR A 78 -14.55 6.77 -9.76
C THR A 78 -15.86 7.57 -9.75
N GLU A 79 -16.97 6.88 -10.03
CA GLU A 79 -18.29 7.43 -10.27
C GLU A 79 -19.32 6.63 -9.51
N LEU A 80 -20.53 7.17 -9.32
CA LEU A 80 -21.64 6.35 -8.87
C LEU A 80 -22.14 5.47 -10.03
N PRO A 81 -22.68 4.27 -9.76
CA PRO A 81 -23.32 3.44 -10.76
C PRO A 81 -24.30 4.22 -11.65
N GLY A 82 -24.21 4.01 -12.97
CA GLY A 82 -25.04 4.69 -13.96
C GLY A 82 -24.61 6.11 -14.34
N GLN A 83 -23.65 6.72 -13.64
CA GLN A 83 -23.13 8.04 -13.99
C GLN A 83 -22.17 7.95 -15.19
N THR A 84 -22.47 8.68 -16.27
CA THR A 84 -21.68 8.64 -17.52
C THR A 84 -20.95 9.95 -17.84
N SER A 85 -21.25 11.02 -17.10
CA SER A 85 -20.68 12.35 -17.32
C SER A 85 -19.88 12.84 -16.12
N ILE A 86 -18.98 13.79 -16.39
CA ILE A 86 -18.20 14.47 -15.36
C ILE A 86 -19.15 15.25 -14.43
N VAL A 87 -18.96 15.07 -13.13
CA VAL A 87 -19.57 15.90 -12.10
C VAL A 87 -18.70 17.14 -11.87
N LYS A 88 -19.34 18.31 -11.95
CA LYS A 88 -18.68 19.60 -11.75
C LYS A 88 -18.94 20.12 -10.34
N GLU A 89 -18.02 20.94 -9.85
CA GLU A 89 -18.11 21.59 -8.53
C GLU A 89 -18.16 23.11 -8.66
N PRO A 90 -19.22 23.68 -9.27
CA PRO A 90 -19.28 25.12 -9.58
C PRO A 90 -19.30 26.01 -8.32
N ASN A 91 -19.78 25.48 -7.19
CA ASN A 91 -19.92 26.19 -5.93
C ASN A 91 -18.91 25.72 -4.87
N GLY A 92 -17.76 25.18 -5.32
CA GLY A 92 -16.76 24.56 -4.46
C GLY A 92 -17.06 23.09 -4.14
N THR A 93 -16.24 22.51 -3.27
CA THR A 93 -16.22 21.08 -2.93
C THR A 93 -17.61 20.52 -2.61
N LEU A 94 -17.99 19.45 -3.30
CA LEU A 94 -19.24 18.76 -3.04
C LEU A 94 -19.21 18.09 -1.66
N PRO A 95 -20.19 18.37 -0.79
CA PRO A 95 -20.24 17.75 0.52
C PRO A 95 -20.55 16.26 0.38
N MET A 96 -19.97 15.46 1.26
CA MET A 96 -20.38 14.08 1.43
C MET A 96 -21.89 14.02 1.75
N PRO A 97 -22.66 13.16 1.06
CA PRO A 97 -24.07 12.94 1.38
C PRO A 97 -24.23 12.66 2.88
N LYS A 98 -25.13 13.39 3.52
CA LYS A 98 -25.45 13.18 4.93
C LYS A 98 -26.53 12.11 5.01
N HIS A 99 -26.39 11.21 5.97
CA HIS A 99 -27.48 10.36 6.41
C HIS A 99 -28.33 11.11 7.43
N ASP A 100 -29.65 11.00 7.28
CA ASP A 100 -30.56 11.49 8.29
C ASP A 100 -30.43 10.66 9.58
N LYS A 101 -30.82 11.24 10.72
CA LYS A 101 -30.66 10.57 12.03
C LYS A 101 -31.45 9.26 12.14
N ASP A 102 -32.55 9.17 11.40
CA ASP A 102 -33.46 8.03 11.41
C ASP A 102 -33.13 7.02 10.29
N GLU A 103 -32.19 7.35 9.39
CA GLU A 103 -31.75 6.43 8.34
C GLU A 103 -30.82 5.35 8.89
N ILE A 104 -31.05 4.13 8.44
CA ILE A 104 -30.17 3.00 8.77
C ILE A 104 -28.86 3.17 8.00
N ASN A 105 -27.73 3.13 8.70
CA ASN A 105 -26.42 3.16 8.07
C ASN A 105 -26.30 2.02 7.05
N PRO A 106 -26.04 2.31 5.76
CA PRO A 106 -25.98 1.28 4.72
C PRO A 106 -25.02 0.14 5.05
N ARG A 107 -23.92 0.41 5.76
CA ARG A 107 -22.94 -0.62 6.17
C ARG A 107 -23.49 -1.67 7.13
N SER A 108 -24.58 -1.36 7.83
CA SER A 108 -25.24 -2.27 8.77
C SER A 108 -26.38 -3.07 8.12
N VAL A 109 -26.81 -2.67 6.92
CA VAL A 109 -27.86 -3.37 6.18
C VAL A 109 -27.25 -4.61 5.52
N PRO A 110 -27.89 -5.79 5.61
CA PRO A 110 -27.43 -6.99 4.91
C PRO A 110 -27.44 -6.76 3.40
N SER A 111 -26.46 -7.32 2.70
CA SER A 111 -26.44 -7.26 1.24
C SER A 111 -27.63 -8.04 0.65
N PRO A 112 -28.17 -7.60 -0.51
CA PRO A 112 -29.18 -8.36 -1.25
C PRO A 112 -28.77 -9.81 -1.45
N ASP A 113 -29.76 -10.72 -1.49
CA ASP A 113 -29.52 -12.13 -1.73
C ASP A 113 -28.84 -12.36 -3.09
N LEU A 114 -27.91 -13.30 -3.12
CA LEU A 114 -27.16 -13.72 -4.30
C LEU A 114 -27.82 -14.91 -5.03
N GLN A 115 -28.89 -15.47 -4.47
CA GLN A 115 -29.69 -16.51 -5.15
C GLN A 115 -30.27 -15.99 -6.48
N PRO A 116 -30.41 -16.85 -7.52
CA PRO A 116 -30.55 -16.36 -8.89
C PRO A 116 -31.86 -15.61 -9.12
N PHE A 117 -31.72 -14.37 -9.61
CA PHE A 117 -32.73 -13.56 -10.31
C PHE A 117 -34.04 -13.29 -9.55
N GLN A 118 -33.95 -12.55 -8.45
CA GLN A 118 -35.04 -11.61 -8.17
C GLN A 118 -35.21 -10.68 -9.39
N GLU A 119 -36.45 -10.43 -9.80
CA GLU A 119 -36.74 -9.33 -10.72
C GLU A 119 -36.08 -8.06 -10.16
N ASN A 120 -35.33 -7.33 -10.99
CA ASN A 120 -34.58 -6.12 -10.62
C ASN A 120 -33.28 -6.29 -9.80
N TRP A 121 -32.67 -7.49 -9.73
CA TRP A 121 -31.40 -7.66 -9.02
C TRP A 121 -30.30 -6.65 -9.42
N CYS A 122 -30.16 -6.34 -10.71
CA CYS A 122 -29.18 -5.35 -11.18
C CYS A 122 -29.41 -3.97 -10.55
N ASN A 123 -30.67 -3.57 -10.38
CA ASN A 123 -31.01 -2.29 -9.74
C ASN A 123 -30.68 -2.35 -8.25
N LEU A 124 -31.04 -3.44 -7.57
CA LEU A 124 -30.69 -3.66 -6.16
C LEU A 124 -29.18 -3.64 -5.92
N PHE A 125 -28.40 -4.25 -6.82
CA PHE A 125 -26.95 -4.21 -6.78
C PHE A 125 -26.43 -2.77 -6.94
N GLN A 126 -26.91 -2.04 -7.95
CA GLN A 126 -26.47 -0.66 -8.21
C GLN A 126 -26.85 0.30 -7.07
N GLU A 127 -28.05 0.19 -6.52
CA GLU A 127 -28.49 0.94 -5.34
C GLU A 127 -27.59 0.63 -4.14
N ARG A 128 -27.35 -0.66 -3.89
CA ARG A 128 -26.48 -1.10 -2.80
C ARG A 128 -25.06 -0.55 -2.93
N VAL A 129 -24.45 -0.65 -4.11
CA VAL A 129 -23.11 -0.12 -4.38
C VAL A 129 -23.12 1.40 -4.23
N THR A 130 -24.14 2.10 -4.74
CA THR A 130 -24.29 3.55 -4.61
C THR A 130 -24.25 3.99 -3.15
N ASP A 131 -25.02 3.34 -2.29
CA ASP A 131 -25.09 3.69 -0.87
C ASP A 131 -23.76 3.44 -0.15
N LEU A 132 -23.11 2.31 -0.44
CA LEU A 132 -21.81 1.99 0.13
C LEU A 132 -20.72 2.95 -0.35
N VAL A 133 -20.67 3.29 -1.63
CA VAL A 133 -19.69 4.24 -2.20
C VAL A 133 -19.85 5.62 -1.59
N LYS A 134 -21.09 6.10 -1.43
CA LYS A 134 -21.37 7.38 -0.75
C LYS A 134 -20.86 7.39 0.69
N CYS A 135 -20.96 6.27 1.41
CA CYS A 135 -20.49 6.15 2.79
C CYS A 135 -18.98 5.99 2.93
N ASN A 136 -18.37 5.21 2.04
CA ASN A 136 -17.03 4.65 2.23
C ASN A 136 -15.97 5.33 1.37
N ASN A 137 -16.32 5.68 0.14
CA ASN A 137 -15.37 6.14 -0.89
C ASN A 137 -15.53 7.62 -1.20
N TRP A 138 -16.52 8.29 -0.61
CA TRP A 138 -16.63 9.74 -0.69
C TRP A 138 -15.57 10.41 0.18
N HIS A 139 -14.61 11.05 -0.48
CA HIS A 139 -13.55 11.76 0.18
C HIS A 139 -14.04 13.10 0.72
N LYS A 140 -13.88 13.27 2.03
CA LYS A 140 -14.03 14.54 2.71
C LYS A 140 -12.68 14.92 3.31
N HIS A 141 -12.17 16.08 2.95
CA HIS A 141 -10.90 16.56 3.52
C HIS A 141 -10.98 16.60 5.04
N CYS A 142 -9.99 15.99 5.68
CA CYS A 142 -9.82 15.96 7.13
C CYS A 142 -8.35 16.14 7.50
N ALA A 143 -8.01 16.07 8.79
CA ALA A 143 -6.64 16.30 9.24
C ALA A 143 -5.61 15.38 8.55
N THR A 144 -6.01 14.15 8.20
CA THR A 144 -5.12 13.18 7.52
C THR A 144 -4.69 13.66 6.14
N CYS A 145 -5.51 14.43 5.43
CA CYS A 145 -5.17 14.98 4.10
C CYS A 145 -3.93 15.87 4.13
N TRP A 146 -3.58 16.38 5.31
CA TRP A 146 -2.56 17.40 5.50
C TRP A 146 -1.35 16.89 6.30
N ILE A 147 -1.22 15.57 6.52
CA ILE A 147 -0.15 15.00 7.37
C ILE A 147 1.26 15.27 6.85
N HIS A 148 1.41 15.37 5.52
CA HIS A 148 2.67 15.68 4.86
C HIS A 148 2.79 17.18 4.53
N LEU A 149 1.78 17.98 4.88
CA LEU A 149 1.74 19.40 4.61
C LEU A 149 2.36 20.18 5.78
N ARG A 150 3.35 21.03 5.49
CA ARG A 150 3.94 21.92 6.51
C ARG A 150 2.85 22.85 7.09
N PRO A 151 2.82 23.09 8.41
CA PRO A 151 1.76 23.89 9.05
C PRO A 151 1.54 25.29 8.47
N SER A 152 2.58 25.91 7.91
CA SER A 152 2.54 27.24 7.31
C SER A 152 1.94 27.28 5.89
N LYS A 153 1.73 26.13 5.25
CA LYS A 153 1.20 26.07 3.89
C LYS A 153 -0.33 25.99 3.92
N PRO A 154 -1.02 26.66 2.95
CA PRO A 154 -2.47 26.61 2.89
C PRO A 154 -2.93 25.19 2.54
N LYS A 155 -4.00 24.77 3.21
CA LYS A 155 -4.72 23.51 2.98
C LYS A 155 -5.62 23.71 1.76
N THR A 156 -5.18 23.20 0.62
CA THR A 156 -5.89 23.28 -0.65
C THR A 156 -5.99 21.90 -1.26
N ASP A 157 -6.95 21.68 -2.15
CA ASP A 157 -7.25 20.36 -2.70
C ASP A 157 -6.06 19.74 -3.42
N GLU A 158 -5.26 20.55 -4.11
CA GLU A 158 -4.04 20.12 -4.82
C GLU A 158 -2.97 19.54 -3.87
N LYS A 159 -3.06 19.84 -2.57
CA LYS A 159 -2.13 19.37 -1.54
C LYS A 159 -2.68 18.22 -0.71
N CYS A 160 -3.84 17.68 -1.09
CA CYS A 160 -4.41 16.52 -0.45
C CYS A 160 -3.48 15.32 -0.63
N CYS A 161 -3.00 14.73 0.47
CA CYS A 161 -2.12 13.57 0.40
C CYS A 161 -2.79 12.34 -0.26
N MET A 162 -4.12 12.29 -0.27
CA MET A 162 -4.91 11.24 -0.94
C MET A 162 -5.10 11.49 -2.44
N ARG A 163 -4.53 12.59 -2.98
CA ARG A 163 -4.62 12.98 -4.41
C ARG A 163 -6.05 13.15 -4.92
N ILE A 164 -6.96 13.54 -4.02
CA ILE A 164 -8.31 13.98 -4.36
C ILE A 164 -8.28 15.50 -4.43
N ASP A 165 -7.86 16.02 -5.58
CA ASP A 165 -7.66 17.45 -5.84
C ASP A 165 -8.86 18.11 -6.55
N GLY A 166 -9.93 17.35 -6.77
CA GLY A 166 -11.12 17.81 -7.50
C GLY A 166 -11.00 17.71 -9.02
N THR A 167 -9.88 17.19 -9.55
CA THR A 167 -9.74 16.96 -10.99
C THR A 167 -10.69 15.86 -11.46
N THR A 168 -11.17 16.01 -12.70
CA THR A 168 -12.03 15.04 -13.37
C THR A 168 -11.61 14.89 -14.83
N ARG A 169 -11.90 13.74 -15.41
CA ARG A 169 -11.52 13.35 -16.77
C ARG A 169 -12.59 12.48 -17.38
N ALA A 170 -13.05 12.82 -18.58
CA ALA A 170 -14.16 12.14 -19.23
C ALA A 170 -13.75 10.81 -19.89
N VAL A 171 -12.48 10.69 -20.29
CA VAL A 171 -11.94 9.55 -21.04
C VAL A 171 -10.60 9.11 -20.48
N SER A 172 -10.27 7.83 -20.54
CA SER A 172 -8.92 7.39 -20.22
C SER A 172 -7.95 7.70 -21.35
N GLU A 173 -6.74 8.12 -21.01
CA GLU A 173 -5.67 8.41 -21.97
C GLU A 173 -4.30 8.01 -21.45
N ILE A 174 -3.30 8.06 -22.32
CA ILE A 174 -1.90 7.84 -21.95
C ILE A 174 -1.19 9.18 -22.02
N ASP A 175 -0.56 9.57 -20.93
CA ASP A 175 0.27 10.76 -20.87
C ASP A 175 1.49 10.57 -21.78
N ILE A 176 1.66 11.47 -22.75
CA ILE A 176 2.66 11.32 -23.83
C ILE A 176 4.09 11.43 -23.27
N GLU A 177 4.31 12.32 -22.29
CA GLU A 177 5.64 12.60 -21.75
C GLU A 177 6.09 11.48 -20.81
N THR A 178 5.22 11.09 -19.88
CA THR A 178 5.54 10.15 -18.81
C THR A 178 5.22 8.70 -19.17
N GLY A 179 4.36 8.46 -20.16
CA GLY A 179 3.82 7.14 -20.48
C GLY A 179 2.82 6.61 -19.42
N SER A 180 2.34 7.48 -18.53
CA SER A 180 1.44 7.08 -17.45
C SER A 180 0.01 6.90 -17.95
N ILE A 181 -0.71 5.92 -17.39
CA ILE A 181 -2.14 5.73 -17.67
C ILE A 181 -2.93 6.74 -16.85
N LEU A 182 -3.62 7.66 -17.52
CA LEU A 182 -4.53 8.63 -16.94
C LEU A 182 -5.96 8.11 -17.10
N LEU A 183 -6.45 7.39 -16.10
CA LEU A 183 -7.79 6.80 -16.15
C LEU A 183 -8.89 7.87 -16.13
N ARG A 184 -10.02 7.55 -16.76
CA ARG A 184 -11.27 8.27 -16.64
C ARG A 184 -11.60 8.50 -15.16
N TRP A 185 -11.96 9.73 -14.81
CA TRP A 185 -12.31 10.13 -13.45
C TRP A 185 -13.55 11.04 -13.47
N LEU A 186 -14.75 10.50 -13.25
CA LEU A 186 -15.97 11.30 -13.46
C LEU A 186 -16.45 12.04 -12.21
N HIS A 187 -16.18 11.54 -11.00
CA HIS A 187 -16.58 12.23 -9.78
C HIS A 187 -15.37 12.76 -8.98
N PRO A 188 -15.29 14.08 -8.73
CA PRO A 188 -14.10 14.73 -8.16
C PRO A 188 -13.79 14.30 -6.72
N ARG A 189 -14.77 13.72 -6.03
CA ARG A 189 -14.68 13.32 -4.61
C ARG A 189 -14.83 11.84 -4.34
N ILE A 190 -15.03 10.99 -5.35
CA ILE A 190 -15.12 9.54 -5.14
C ILE A 190 -13.74 8.94 -5.40
N ASN A 191 -13.20 8.25 -4.41
CA ASN A 191 -11.97 7.50 -4.57
C ASN A 191 -12.18 6.22 -5.37
N LYS A 192 -11.12 5.73 -6.00
CA LYS A 192 -11.14 4.56 -6.89
C LYS A 192 -11.64 3.30 -6.18
N TYR A 193 -12.64 2.64 -6.76
CA TYR A 193 -13.21 1.41 -6.21
C TYR A 193 -13.55 0.40 -7.29
N ASN A 194 -13.90 -0.83 -6.89
CA ASN A 194 -14.56 -1.79 -7.74
C ASN A 194 -15.94 -2.11 -7.15
N ASP A 195 -16.96 -2.16 -7.99
CA ASP A 195 -18.35 -2.36 -7.60
C ASP A 195 -18.61 -3.73 -6.95
N VAL A 196 -18.04 -4.80 -7.50
CA VAL A 196 -18.15 -6.16 -6.94
C VAL A 196 -17.46 -6.24 -5.58
N ILE A 197 -16.24 -5.69 -5.46
CA ILE A 197 -15.52 -5.70 -4.18
C ILE A 197 -16.26 -4.84 -3.15
N MET A 198 -16.75 -3.66 -3.55
CA MET A 198 -17.54 -2.79 -2.68
C MET A 198 -18.78 -3.49 -2.17
N PHE A 199 -19.52 -4.18 -3.05
CA PHE A 199 -20.71 -4.93 -2.68
C PHE A 199 -20.42 -6.05 -1.67
N LEU A 200 -19.32 -6.79 -1.87
CA LEU A 200 -18.96 -7.93 -1.05
C LEU A 200 -18.34 -7.55 0.30
N LEU A 201 -17.53 -6.50 0.34
CA LEU A 201 -16.76 -6.13 1.54
C LEU A 201 -17.35 -4.94 2.30
N GLY A 202 -18.06 -4.04 1.60
CA GLY A 202 -18.74 -2.90 2.22
C GLY A 202 -17.82 -1.91 2.94
N CYS A 203 -16.54 -1.86 2.57
CA CYS A 203 -15.52 -1.01 3.17
C CYS A 203 -14.84 -0.11 2.13
N ASN A 204 -14.18 0.96 2.60
CA ASN A 204 -13.40 1.84 1.73
C ASN A 204 -12.32 1.02 0.98
N MET A 205 -11.92 1.51 -0.19
CA MET A 205 -10.86 0.92 -0.96
C MET A 205 -10.22 1.96 -1.89
N ASP A 206 -9.00 1.67 -2.34
CA ASP A 206 -8.26 2.40 -3.36
C ASP A 206 -7.57 1.39 -4.30
N ILE A 207 -8.13 1.22 -5.50
CA ILE A 207 -7.55 0.33 -6.51
C ILE A 207 -6.66 1.13 -7.45
N GLN A 208 -5.44 0.65 -7.68
CA GLN A 208 -4.49 1.28 -8.58
C GLN A 208 -3.77 0.24 -9.44
N TYR A 209 -3.79 0.45 -10.76
CA TYR A 209 -2.96 -0.32 -11.67
C TYR A 209 -1.51 0.17 -11.64
N LEU A 210 -0.55 -0.71 -11.35
CA LEU A 210 0.87 -0.39 -11.34
C LEU A 210 1.48 -0.81 -12.68
N GLY A 211 1.41 0.10 -13.65
CA GLY A 211 2.07 -0.06 -14.95
C GLY A 211 3.56 0.28 -14.90
N SER A 212 4.05 0.94 -15.93
CA SER A 212 5.44 1.38 -16.03
C SER A 212 5.68 2.80 -15.53
N GLY A 213 6.88 3.07 -15.02
CA GLY A 213 7.38 4.44 -14.82
C GLY A 213 7.61 4.84 -13.36
N LYS A 214 7.90 6.13 -13.16
CA LYS A 214 8.25 6.71 -11.84
C LYS A 214 7.13 6.54 -10.82
N ALA A 215 5.86 6.66 -11.25
CA ALA A 215 4.70 6.49 -10.39
C ALA A 215 4.59 5.08 -9.81
N SER A 216 4.76 4.04 -10.63
CA SER A 216 4.74 2.64 -10.18
C SER A 216 5.89 2.32 -9.22
N LYS A 217 7.10 2.81 -9.50
CA LYS A 217 8.24 2.67 -8.59
C LYS A 217 7.95 3.32 -7.23
N ALA A 218 7.45 4.55 -7.23
CA ALA A 218 7.08 5.25 -6.00
C ALA A 218 5.99 4.50 -5.21
N THR A 219 4.99 3.94 -5.89
CA THR A 219 3.96 3.13 -5.25
C THR A 219 4.50 1.82 -4.70
N LEU A 220 5.43 1.15 -5.40
CA LEU A 220 6.11 -0.02 -4.86
C LEU A 220 6.90 0.32 -3.58
N TYR A 221 7.67 1.41 -3.58
CA TYR A 221 8.36 1.87 -2.36
C TYR A 221 7.39 2.18 -1.23
N TYR A 222 6.26 2.83 -1.52
CA TYR A 222 5.21 3.10 -0.53
C TYR A 222 4.70 1.80 0.08
N ILE A 223 4.39 0.78 -0.72
CA ILE A 223 3.93 -0.51 -0.21
C ILE A 223 5.02 -1.21 0.59
N MET A 224 6.27 -1.19 0.12
CA MET A 224 7.39 -1.75 0.86
C MET A 224 7.55 -1.10 2.23
N ASP A 225 7.32 0.20 2.37
CA ASP A 225 7.30 0.89 3.67
C ASP A 225 6.21 0.33 4.60
N TYR A 226 5.02 -0.01 4.08
CA TYR A 226 4.00 -0.70 4.88
C TYR A 226 4.40 -2.12 5.24
N ILE A 227 4.89 -2.91 4.29
CA ILE A 227 5.29 -4.31 4.52
C ILE A 227 6.40 -4.39 5.56
N THR A 228 7.36 -3.45 5.49
CA THR A 228 8.52 -3.40 6.38
C THR A 228 8.32 -2.51 7.60
N LYS A 229 7.12 -1.99 7.80
CA LYS A 229 6.81 -1.04 8.87
C LYS A 229 7.13 -1.67 10.24
N PRO A 230 8.05 -1.08 11.02
CA PRO A 230 8.44 -1.66 12.28
C PRO A 230 7.27 -1.60 13.27
N SER A 231 7.04 -2.72 13.97
CA SER A 231 6.00 -2.83 15.00
C SER A 231 6.23 -1.88 16.18
N LEU A 232 7.48 -1.45 16.40
CA LEU A 232 7.86 -0.45 17.39
C LEU A 232 8.67 0.67 16.71
N LYS A 233 8.23 1.92 16.89
CA LYS A 233 8.97 3.07 16.38
C LYS A 233 10.34 3.17 17.05
N VAL A 234 11.38 3.49 16.26
CA VAL A 234 12.78 3.55 16.72
C VAL A 234 12.96 4.39 17.97
N HIS A 235 12.40 5.61 18.01
CA HIS A 235 12.52 6.49 19.18
C HIS A 235 11.86 5.88 20.44
N THR A 236 10.71 5.22 20.29
CA THR A 236 10.02 4.54 21.40
C THR A 236 10.86 3.36 21.90
N GLY A 237 11.45 2.58 20.98
CA GLY A 237 12.37 1.50 21.31
C GLY A 237 13.63 1.99 22.02
N LEU A 238 14.23 3.08 21.56
CA LEU A 238 15.41 3.67 22.18
C LEU A 238 15.10 4.21 23.58
N SER A 239 13.98 4.91 23.78
CA SER A 239 13.55 5.32 25.11
C SER A 239 13.29 4.12 26.04
N ALA A 240 12.77 3.01 25.50
CA ALA A 240 12.57 1.78 26.26
C ALA A 240 13.90 1.16 26.71
N LEU A 241 14.92 1.19 25.83
CA LEU A 241 16.27 0.71 26.10
C LEU A 241 16.97 1.57 27.16
N ILE A 242 16.95 2.89 27.01
CA ILE A 242 17.53 3.83 27.98
C ILE A 242 16.92 3.61 29.37
N TYR A 243 15.59 3.56 29.45
CA TYR A 243 14.88 3.30 30.70
C TYR A 243 15.28 1.95 31.32
N ALA A 244 15.38 0.89 30.51
CA ALA A 244 15.79 -0.43 30.97
C ALA A 244 17.23 -0.45 31.51
N LEU A 245 18.14 0.26 30.82
CA LEU A 245 19.54 0.42 31.22
C LEU A 245 19.65 1.16 32.55
N GLU A 246 19.05 2.35 32.67
CA GLU A 246 19.06 3.14 33.90
C GLU A 246 18.51 2.35 35.09
N LYS A 247 17.38 1.67 34.90
CA LYS A 247 16.77 0.82 35.93
C LYS A 247 17.63 -0.40 36.25
N ASN A 248 18.48 -0.87 35.34
CA ASN A 248 19.43 -1.93 35.62
C ASN A 248 20.65 -1.43 36.38
N CYS A 249 21.24 -0.32 35.95
CA CYS A 249 22.33 0.33 36.66
C CYS A 249 21.93 0.66 38.09
N ASN A 250 20.78 1.29 38.32
CA ASN A 250 20.31 1.65 39.66
C ASN A 250 20.09 0.44 40.58
N LYS A 251 19.62 -0.69 40.04
CA LYS A 251 19.40 -1.93 40.82
C LYS A 251 20.72 -2.52 41.32
N TYR A 252 21.78 -2.43 40.52
CA TYR A 252 23.08 -3.05 40.83
C TYR A 252 24.16 -2.03 41.21
N ALA A 253 23.81 -0.75 41.36
CA ALA A 253 24.74 0.34 41.67
C ALA A 253 25.55 0.12 42.96
N GLN A 254 25.00 -0.63 43.91
CA GLN A 254 25.64 -0.95 45.20
C GLN A 254 25.96 -2.45 45.34
N ALA A 255 25.81 -3.23 44.27
CA ALA A 255 25.87 -4.69 44.34
C ALA A 255 27.30 -5.20 44.14
N VAL A 256 28.10 -5.13 45.21
CA VAL A 256 29.47 -5.65 45.25
C VAL A 256 29.40 -7.18 45.23
N ASN A 257 29.96 -7.82 44.21
CA ASN A 257 29.99 -9.29 43.97
C ASN A 257 28.75 -9.92 43.30
N THR A 258 27.97 -9.17 42.53
CA THR A 258 26.93 -9.80 41.68
C THR A 258 27.58 -10.43 40.44
N PRO A 259 27.30 -11.71 40.11
CA PRO A 259 27.79 -12.32 38.88
C PRO A 259 27.34 -11.54 37.64
N GLU A 260 28.25 -11.28 36.71
CA GLU A 260 27.99 -10.53 35.47
C GLU A 260 26.86 -11.17 34.65
N GLU A 261 26.79 -12.51 34.61
CA GLU A 261 25.72 -13.24 33.94
C GLU A 261 24.33 -12.88 34.48
N LEU A 262 24.20 -12.68 35.80
CA LEU A 262 22.94 -12.31 36.43
C LEU A 262 22.55 -10.86 36.11
N VAL A 263 23.53 -9.95 36.06
CA VAL A 263 23.32 -8.55 35.68
C VAL A 263 22.86 -8.46 34.22
N SER A 264 23.49 -9.24 33.33
CA SER A 264 23.17 -9.31 31.90
C SER A 264 21.79 -9.92 31.63
N LYS A 265 21.45 -11.04 32.30
CA LYS A 265 20.09 -11.63 32.22
C LYS A 265 19.01 -10.66 32.73
N SER A 266 19.28 -9.94 33.82
CA SER A 266 18.38 -8.90 34.34
C SER A 266 18.22 -7.75 33.35
N LEU A 267 19.30 -7.30 32.72
CA LEU A 267 19.24 -6.26 31.69
C LEU A 267 18.39 -6.70 30.50
N LEU A 268 18.66 -7.88 29.95
CA LEU A 268 17.92 -8.44 28.82
C LEU A 268 16.41 -8.51 29.13
N THR A 269 16.06 -9.01 30.32
CA THR A 269 14.66 -9.12 30.77
C THR A 269 14.00 -7.74 30.86
N LYS A 270 14.70 -6.73 31.40
CA LYS A 270 14.17 -5.36 31.48
C LYS A 270 14.01 -4.72 30.11
N ILE A 271 14.96 -4.96 29.19
CA ILE A 271 14.87 -4.49 27.81
C ILE A 271 13.64 -5.08 27.14
N VAL A 272 13.50 -6.40 27.16
CA VAL A 272 12.36 -7.11 26.55
C VAL A 272 11.04 -6.62 27.16
N ASN A 273 10.92 -6.56 28.48
CA ASN A 273 9.69 -6.12 29.13
C ASN A 273 9.37 -4.64 28.85
N SER A 274 10.38 -3.77 28.82
CA SER A 274 10.22 -2.34 28.50
C SER A 274 9.74 -2.15 27.06
N MET A 275 10.31 -2.91 26.11
CA MET A 275 9.88 -2.90 24.71
C MET A 275 8.46 -3.45 24.55
N LEU A 276 8.16 -4.63 25.13
CA LEU A 276 6.85 -5.26 25.04
C LEU A 276 5.74 -4.38 25.66
N SER A 277 6.01 -3.73 26.80
CA SER A 277 5.03 -2.84 27.44
C SER A 277 4.64 -1.62 26.59
N ARG A 278 5.44 -1.28 25.59
CA ARG A 278 5.22 -0.15 24.68
C ARG A 278 4.71 -0.58 23.30
N MET A 279 4.56 -1.89 23.09
CA MET A 279 3.88 -2.43 21.92
C MET A 279 2.38 -2.48 22.20
N GLU A 280 1.66 -1.45 21.77
CA GLU A 280 0.21 -1.43 21.83
C GLU A 280 -0.36 -2.20 20.64
N MET A 281 -1.26 -3.15 20.91
CA MET A 281 -2.00 -3.88 19.89
C MET A 281 -3.49 -3.63 20.07
N SER A 282 -4.18 -3.36 18.96
CA SER A 282 -5.63 -3.21 18.97
C SER A 282 -6.31 -4.57 19.22
N LEU A 283 -7.51 -4.53 19.83
CA LEU A 283 -8.33 -5.73 20.01
C LEU A 283 -8.58 -6.44 18.67
N GLN A 284 -8.79 -5.67 17.60
CA GLN A 284 -9.07 -6.19 16.27
C GLN A 284 -7.87 -6.96 15.69
N GLN A 285 -6.63 -6.48 15.88
CA GLN A 285 -5.43 -7.21 15.50
C GLN A 285 -5.35 -8.54 16.24
N ILE A 286 -5.54 -8.51 17.55
CA ILE A 286 -5.52 -9.71 18.40
C ILE A 286 -6.58 -10.70 17.93
N MET A 287 -7.81 -10.23 17.67
CA MET A 287 -8.88 -11.07 17.17
C MET A 287 -8.56 -11.65 15.78
N SER A 288 -7.89 -10.91 14.90
CA SER A 288 -7.44 -11.42 13.59
C SER A 288 -6.55 -12.67 13.75
N PHE A 289 -5.63 -12.67 14.72
CA PHE A 289 -4.83 -13.85 15.04
C PHE A 289 -5.67 -15.01 15.59
N TYR A 290 -6.61 -14.73 16.52
CA TYR A 290 -7.46 -15.77 17.09
C TYR A 290 -8.40 -16.44 16.07
N VAL A 291 -8.87 -15.70 15.07
CA VAL A 291 -9.70 -16.26 13.97
C VAL A 291 -8.85 -16.87 12.85
N GLY A 292 -7.53 -17.02 13.04
CA GLY A 292 -6.62 -17.67 12.09
C GLY A 292 -6.31 -16.84 10.84
N ARG A 293 -6.49 -15.51 10.89
CA ARG A 293 -6.23 -14.62 9.75
C ARG A 293 -4.88 -13.90 9.82
N GLY A 294 -4.31 -13.75 11.00
CA GLY A 294 -2.98 -13.15 11.19
C GLY A 294 -2.90 -11.68 10.75
N ASP A 295 -1.69 -11.26 10.38
CA ASP A 295 -1.30 -9.90 9.99
C ASP A 295 -0.79 -9.79 8.54
N TYR A 296 -0.74 -10.90 7.80
CA TYR A 296 -0.44 -10.91 6.37
C TYR A 296 -1.12 -12.08 5.67
N TYR A 297 -1.20 -11.99 4.35
CA TYR A 297 -1.68 -13.04 3.47
C TYR A 297 -0.74 -13.20 2.29
N THR A 298 -0.45 -14.43 1.90
CA THR A 298 0.37 -14.70 0.73
C THR A 298 0.11 -16.08 0.16
N GLN A 299 0.37 -16.25 -1.13
CA GLN A 299 0.40 -17.55 -1.79
C GLN A 299 1.80 -18.18 -1.78
N HIS A 300 2.86 -17.37 -1.66
CA HIS A 300 4.23 -17.85 -1.81
C HIS A 300 4.90 -18.06 -0.45
N GLN A 301 5.81 -19.03 -0.39
CA GLN A 301 6.70 -19.17 0.75
C GLN A 301 7.94 -18.29 0.53
N PHE A 302 8.26 -17.48 1.53
CA PHE A 302 9.43 -16.62 1.50
C PHE A 302 10.52 -17.17 2.41
N ALA A 303 11.77 -17.06 1.97
CA ALA A 303 12.93 -17.33 2.81
C ALA A 303 13.21 -16.12 3.70
N ARG A 304 13.66 -16.36 4.94
CA ARG A 304 14.12 -15.29 5.83
C ARG A 304 15.49 -14.82 5.38
N LEU A 305 15.57 -13.58 4.91
CA LEU A 305 16.85 -12.94 4.64
C LEU A 305 17.33 -12.24 5.92
N ASN A 306 18.41 -12.74 6.52
CA ASN A 306 19.05 -12.04 7.63
C ASN A 306 19.92 -10.91 7.07
N TRP A 307 19.33 -9.72 6.95
CA TRP A 307 20.02 -8.55 6.40
C TRP A 307 21.35 -8.24 7.09
N GLY A 308 21.45 -8.46 8.41
CA GLY A 308 22.70 -8.24 9.14
C GLY A 308 23.83 -9.17 8.69
N ALA A 309 23.51 -10.46 8.49
CA ALA A 309 24.49 -11.43 7.97
C ALA A 309 24.89 -11.11 6.53
N VAL A 310 23.92 -10.80 5.68
CA VAL A 310 24.16 -10.44 4.27
C VAL A 310 24.98 -9.15 4.17
N SER A 311 24.63 -8.13 4.96
CA SER A 311 25.37 -6.87 5.00
C SER A 311 26.80 -7.09 5.47
N ALA A 312 27.03 -7.93 6.48
CA ALA A 312 28.37 -8.27 6.94
C ALA A 312 29.20 -8.96 5.84
N GLU A 313 28.63 -9.92 5.12
CA GLU A 313 29.31 -10.56 3.98
C GLU A 313 29.60 -9.56 2.85
N LEU A 314 28.64 -8.68 2.51
CA LEU A 314 28.85 -7.64 1.49
C LEU A 314 29.96 -6.65 1.89
N HIS A 315 30.04 -6.29 3.18
CA HIS A 315 31.13 -5.47 3.69
C HIS A 315 32.46 -6.19 3.59
N GLN A 316 32.55 -7.45 4.00
CA GLN A 316 33.75 -8.26 3.84
C GLN A 316 34.17 -8.42 2.36
N PHE A 317 33.20 -8.55 1.46
CA PHE A 317 33.46 -8.65 0.02
C PHE A 317 34.02 -7.34 -0.56
N LYS A 318 33.48 -6.19 -0.13
CA LYS A 318 33.99 -4.86 -0.49
C LYS A 318 35.37 -4.58 0.10
N ASP A 319 35.60 -4.98 1.35
CA ASP A 319 36.90 -4.84 2.01
C ASP A 319 37.96 -5.75 1.37
N GLY A 320 37.57 -6.96 0.96
CA GLY A 320 38.41 -7.86 0.17
C GLY A 320 38.73 -7.35 -1.23
N ALA A 321 37.78 -6.68 -1.89
CA ALA A 321 37.98 -6.04 -3.20
C ALA A 321 38.86 -4.78 -3.11
N ASN A 322 38.71 -3.97 -2.05
CA ASN A 322 39.54 -2.79 -1.80
C ASN A 322 40.96 -3.14 -1.31
N SER A 323 41.21 -4.40 -0.92
CA SER A 323 42.54 -4.89 -0.53
C SER A 323 43.50 -5.08 -1.72
N GLN A 324 43.06 -4.85 -2.97
CA GLN A 324 43.90 -5.01 -4.17
C GLN A 324 44.42 -3.72 -4.81
N GLN A 325 44.08 -2.50 -4.34
CA GLN A 325 44.81 -1.27 -4.74
C GLN A 325 44.72 -0.18 -3.67
N PRO A 326 45.85 0.31 -3.11
CA PRO A 326 45.86 1.58 -2.38
C PRO A 326 46.20 2.73 -3.34
N ALA A 327 45.29 3.70 -3.48
CA ALA A 327 45.63 5.05 -3.92
C ALA A 327 45.29 6.06 -2.81
N PRO A 328 46.12 7.08 -2.56
CA PRO A 328 46.05 7.85 -1.33
C PRO A 328 45.03 8.99 -1.40
N GLY A 329 44.23 9.12 -0.34
CA GLY A 329 43.73 10.39 0.17
C GLY A 329 42.45 10.95 -0.45
N ALA A 330 41.32 10.69 0.20
CA ALA A 330 40.23 11.67 0.33
C ALA A 330 39.40 11.31 1.57
N SER A 331 39.44 12.17 2.59
CA SER A 331 38.52 12.14 3.72
C SER A 331 37.11 12.47 3.22
N LEU A 332 36.16 11.55 3.38
CA LEU A 332 34.75 11.79 3.08
C LEU A 332 34.04 12.29 4.34
N ASP A 333 33.63 13.55 4.28
CA ASP A 333 32.77 14.19 5.28
C ASP A 333 31.30 13.80 5.01
N ASN A 334 30.47 13.78 6.06
CA ASN A 334 29.09 13.25 6.02
C ASN A 334 28.10 14.04 5.13
N SER A 335 28.56 15.03 4.36
CA SER A 335 27.78 15.79 3.39
C SER A 335 27.71 15.17 1.99
N ASP A 336 28.49 14.13 1.69
CA ASP A 336 28.57 13.57 0.33
C ASP A 336 27.60 12.41 0.06
N MET A 337 26.95 11.87 1.09
CA MET A 337 25.95 10.79 0.93
C MET A 337 24.64 11.30 0.28
N ASP A 338 24.28 12.57 0.50
CA ASP A 338 23.16 13.23 -0.19
C ASP A 338 23.52 13.62 -1.64
N LYS A 339 24.81 13.77 -1.97
CA LYS A 339 25.27 14.02 -3.36
C LYS A 339 25.41 12.75 -4.19
N LEU A 340 25.82 11.64 -3.58
CA LEU A 340 25.86 10.32 -4.25
C LEU A 340 24.47 9.83 -4.69
N LEU A 341 23.41 10.20 -3.96
CA LEU A 341 22.03 9.93 -4.37
C LEU A 341 21.50 10.87 -5.47
N ALA A 342 22.24 11.94 -5.79
CA ALA A 342 21.85 12.92 -6.81
C ALA A 342 22.61 12.75 -8.15
N GLU A 343 23.77 12.09 -8.17
CA GLU A 343 24.61 11.99 -9.38
C GLU A 343 24.64 10.61 -10.06
N ASP A 344 24.08 9.54 -9.48
CA ASP A 344 24.02 8.21 -10.11
C ASP A 344 22.86 8.02 -11.13
N SER A 345 22.32 9.10 -11.69
CA SER A 345 21.21 9.03 -12.66
C SER A 345 21.61 8.92 -14.14
N GLU A 346 22.90 8.83 -14.51
CA GLU A 346 23.30 8.82 -15.94
C GLU A 346 24.36 7.80 -16.39
N VAL A 347 24.55 6.69 -15.68
CA VAL A 347 25.28 5.55 -16.27
C VAL A 347 24.36 4.32 -16.36
N PRO A 348 23.92 3.92 -17.57
CA PRO A 348 23.18 2.68 -17.73
C PRO A 348 24.14 1.52 -17.46
N ILE A 349 24.01 0.89 -16.30
CA ILE A 349 24.57 -0.45 -16.09
C ILE A 349 23.78 -1.38 -17.03
N PRO A 350 24.42 -2.13 -17.93
CA PRO A 350 23.73 -3.12 -18.73
C PRO A 350 23.22 -4.20 -17.78
N VAL A 351 21.94 -4.15 -17.45
CA VAL A 351 21.24 -5.30 -16.90
C VAL A 351 21.01 -6.21 -18.09
N GLU A 352 21.76 -7.30 -18.19
CA GLU A 352 21.35 -8.41 -19.06
C GLU A 352 20.02 -8.92 -18.52
N GLU A 353 18.92 -8.41 -19.09
CA GLU A 353 17.58 -8.93 -18.83
C GLU A 353 17.54 -10.35 -19.40
N ASP A 354 17.50 -11.34 -18.51
CA ASP A 354 17.17 -12.72 -18.87
C ASP A 354 15.78 -12.73 -19.53
N PRO A 355 15.66 -13.05 -20.83
CA PRO A 355 14.39 -12.99 -21.55
C PRO A 355 13.36 -14.03 -21.05
N GLU A 356 13.76 -14.97 -20.19
CA GLU A 356 12.86 -15.96 -19.57
C GLU A 356 12.45 -15.62 -18.13
N ALA A 357 13.00 -14.57 -17.51
CA ALA A 357 12.60 -14.18 -16.16
C ALA A 357 11.22 -13.46 -16.17
N PRO A 358 10.19 -13.98 -15.48
CA PRO A 358 8.90 -13.30 -15.42
C PRO A 358 9.05 -11.99 -14.64
N SER A 359 9.00 -10.85 -15.35
CA SER A 359 8.93 -9.55 -14.69
C SER A 359 7.67 -9.51 -13.82
N PRO A 360 7.78 -9.32 -12.48
CA PRO A 360 6.61 -9.26 -11.63
C PRO A 360 5.86 -7.95 -11.90
N GLN A 361 4.56 -8.04 -12.15
CA GLN A 361 3.71 -6.89 -12.43
C GLN A 361 2.41 -6.97 -11.67
N PHE A 362 1.89 -5.79 -11.31
CA PHE A 362 1.15 -5.64 -10.07
C PHE A 362 -0.12 -4.81 -10.26
N LEU A 363 -1.20 -5.26 -9.65
CA LEU A 363 -2.34 -4.44 -9.29
C LEU A 363 -2.21 -4.15 -7.79
N LEU A 364 -2.18 -2.87 -7.42
CA LEU A 364 -2.30 -2.47 -6.02
C LEU A 364 -3.77 -2.34 -5.68
N LEU A 365 -4.13 -2.94 -4.56
CA LEU A 365 -5.42 -2.76 -3.93
C LEU A 365 -5.19 -2.44 -2.46
N VAL A 366 -5.63 -1.26 -2.02
CA VAL A 366 -5.71 -0.93 -0.59
C VAL A 366 -7.17 -1.05 -0.19
N VAL A 367 -7.48 -1.82 0.87
CA VAL A 367 -8.83 -2.03 1.40
C VAL A 367 -8.87 -1.68 2.88
#